data_AF-A0AA46QXP3-F1
#
_entry.id   AF-A0AA46QXP3-F1
#
_cell.length_a   1.000
_cell.length_b   1.000
_cell.length_c   1.000
_cell.angle_alpha   90.00
_cell.angle_beta   90.00
_cell.angle_gamma   90.00
#
_symmetry.space_group_name_H-M   'P 1'
#
loop_
_entity.id
_entity.type
_entity.pdbx_description
1 polymer ?
#
loop_
_entity_poly.entity_id
_entity_poly.type
_entity_poly.pdbx_seq_one_letter_code
_entity_poly.pdbx_strand_id
1 'polypeptide(L)'
;MITIEKYSPERHEQTCELSVLEEQSQFTVADVGEMLTRLEPTELPHLILADDDVVGFFLFDAAYSEKYDFCPKNSLGVRALLVDHRHQGKGIAKQAIQQFADFAKRHYPEFHALYLTVNCRNIPAYQCYLKSGFEDTNELYHGGPVGPQHIMRQPL
;
A
#
# COMPACT_ATOMS: atom_id res chain seq x y z
N MET A 1 -15.27 4.53 -11.88
CA MET A 1 -15.34 3.44 -10.88
C MET A 1 -13.92 3.08 -10.46
N ILE A 2 -13.70 2.85 -9.16
CA ILE A 2 -12.37 2.48 -8.63
C ILE A 2 -12.25 0.97 -8.49
N THR A 3 -11.23 0.39 -9.11
CA THR A 3 -10.90 -1.04 -9.02
C THR A 3 -9.42 -1.23 -8.69
N ILE A 4 -9.06 -2.43 -8.24
CA ILE A 4 -7.67 -2.83 -8.06
C ILE A 4 -7.39 -4.11 -8.85
N GLU A 5 -6.19 -4.20 -9.42
CA GLU A 5 -5.73 -5.38 -10.17
C GLU A 5 -4.26 -5.67 -9.88
N LYS A 6 -3.82 -6.87 -10.26
CA LYS A 6 -2.39 -7.21 -10.24
C LYS A 6 -1.69 -6.43 -11.34
N TYR A 7 -0.51 -5.91 -11.06
CA TYR A 7 0.34 -5.32 -12.09
C TYR A 7 0.63 -6.34 -13.19
N SER A 8 0.68 -5.86 -14.44
CA SER A 8 1.05 -6.64 -15.61
C SER A 8 1.98 -5.83 -16.54
N PRO A 9 2.78 -6.49 -17.39
CA PRO A 9 3.66 -5.81 -18.34
C PRO A 9 2.93 -4.84 -19.28
N GLU A 10 1.67 -5.11 -19.61
CA GLU A 10 0.85 -4.26 -20.47
C GLU A 10 0.53 -2.90 -19.83
N ARG A 11 0.52 -2.83 -18.49
CA ARG A 11 0.31 -1.60 -17.71
C ARG A 11 1.60 -0.88 -17.35
N HIS A 12 2.76 -1.39 -17.78
CA HIS A 12 4.07 -0.92 -17.32
C HIS A 12 4.30 0.57 -17.57
N GLU A 13 4.03 1.04 -18.79
CA GLU A 13 4.23 2.45 -19.17
C GLU A 13 3.43 3.40 -18.26
N GLN A 14 2.11 3.16 -18.13
CA GLN A 14 1.25 3.96 -17.25
C GLN A 14 1.68 3.90 -15.78
N THR A 15 2.20 2.74 -15.34
CA THR A 15 2.68 2.56 -13.97
C THR A 15 3.92 3.40 -13.69
N CYS A 16 4.84 3.50 -14.65
CA CYS A 16 6.06 4.31 -14.55
C CYS A 16 5.78 5.83 -14.60
N GLU A 17 4.63 6.25 -15.12
CA GLU A 17 4.21 7.65 -15.13
C GLU A 17 3.63 8.13 -13.78
N LEU A 18 3.37 7.21 -12.84
CA LEU A 18 2.83 7.56 -11.54
C LEU A 18 3.82 8.42 -10.76
N SER A 19 3.33 9.51 -10.20
CA SER A 19 4.15 10.43 -9.43
C SER A 19 3.43 10.96 -8.19
N VAL A 20 4.22 11.29 -7.17
CA VAL A 20 3.75 11.89 -5.92
C VAL A 20 4.26 13.33 -5.81
N LEU A 21 3.64 14.12 -4.92
CA LEU A 21 4.17 15.44 -4.61
C LEU A 21 5.53 15.32 -3.92
N GLU A 22 6.43 16.29 -4.10
CA GLU A 22 7.78 16.29 -3.52
C GLU A 22 7.76 16.05 -2.01
N GLU A 23 6.82 16.69 -1.29
CA GLU A 23 6.64 16.56 0.16
C GLU A 23 6.28 15.12 0.61
N GLN A 24 5.72 14.32 -0.29
CA GLN A 24 5.28 12.94 -0.06
C GLN A 24 6.39 11.92 -0.36
N SER A 25 7.41 12.30 -1.14
CA SER A 25 8.50 11.41 -1.57
C SER A 25 9.29 10.78 -0.41
N GLN A 26 9.31 11.44 0.76
CA GLN A 26 9.94 10.91 1.97
C GLN A 26 9.13 9.81 2.66
N PHE A 27 7.86 9.61 2.30
CA PHE A 27 6.94 8.68 2.97
C PHE A 27 6.52 7.49 2.11
N THR A 28 6.78 7.51 0.81
CA THR A 28 6.43 6.43 -0.12
C THR A 28 7.44 6.36 -1.26
N VAL A 29 7.23 5.46 -2.21
CA VAL A 29 8.08 5.33 -3.39
C VAL A 29 7.96 6.57 -4.29
N ALA A 30 9.11 7.12 -4.70
CA ALA A 30 9.18 8.28 -5.60
C ALA A 30 9.22 7.87 -7.08
N ASP A 31 9.84 6.72 -7.39
CA ASP A 31 9.93 6.14 -8.73
C ASP A 31 9.43 4.70 -8.70
N VAL A 32 8.23 4.48 -9.24
CA VAL A 32 7.60 3.16 -9.30
C VAL A 32 8.33 2.25 -10.29
N GLY A 33 8.83 2.81 -11.39
CA GLY A 33 9.57 2.07 -12.41
C GLY A 33 10.86 1.47 -11.85
N GLU A 34 11.66 2.27 -11.13
CA GLU A 34 12.86 1.80 -10.46
C GLU A 34 12.53 0.71 -9.42
N MET A 35 11.47 0.91 -8.62
CA MET A 35 11.03 -0.07 -7.63
C MET A 35 10.66 -1.41 -8.27
N LEU A 36 9.91 -1.40 -9.38
CA LEU A 36 9.52 -2.62 -10.10
C LEU A 36 10.73 -3.48 -10.52
N THR A 37 11.89 -2.87 -10.79
CA THR A 37 13.11 -3.60 -11.18
C THR A 37 13.80 -4.33 -10.03
N ARG A 38 13.42 -4.04 -8.79
CA ARG A 38 14.09 -4.51 -7.56
C ARG A 38 13.17 -5.31 -6.65
N LEU A 39 11.98 -5.67 -7.11
CA LEU A 39 11.02 -6.40 -6.30
C LEU A 39 11.53 -7.82 -6.02
N GLU A 40 11.41 -8.21 -4.75
CA GLU A 40 11.58 -9.60 -4.35
C GLU A 40 10.37 -10.43 -4.82
N PRO A 41 10.50 -11.76 -5.02
CA PRO A 41 9.38 -12.60 -5.46
C PRO A 41 8.14 -12.57 -4.53
N THR A 42 8.33 -12.19 -3.27
CA THR A 42 7.27 -12.06 -2.26
C THR A 42 6.62 -10.68 -2.25
N GLU A 43 7.15 -9.71 -3.00
CA GLU A 43 6.60 -8.37 -3.16
C GLU A 43 5.73 -8.33 -4.42
N LEU A 44 4.43 -8.25 -4.21
CA LEU A 44 3.40 -8.45 -5.23
C LEU A 44 2.83 -7.09 -5.65
N PRO A 45 3.16 -6.59 -6.86
CA PRO A 45 2.72 -5.28 -7.31
C PRO A 45 1.26 -5.28 -7.79
N HIS A 46 0.57 -4.21 -7.43
CA HIS A 46 -0.85 -3.99 -7.74
C HIS A 46 -1.10 -2.55 -8.16
N LEU A 47 -2.14 -2.38 -8.96
CA LEU A 47 -2.55 -1.12 -9.54
C LEU A 47 -3.91 -0.71 -9.01
N ILE A 48 -4.11 0.61 -8.88
CA ILE A 48 -5.41 1.22 -8.62
C ILE A 48 -5.86 1.88 -9.91
N LEU A 49 -7.03 1.49 -10.39
CA LEU A 49 -7.59 2.00 -11.63
C LEU A 49 -8.79 2.90 -11.35
N ALA A 50 -8.90 3.98 -12.12
CA ALA A 50 -10.10 4.80 -12.19
C ALA A 50 -10.56 4.84 -13.65
N ASP A 51 -11.70 4.21 -13.93
CA ASP A 51 -12.26 4.17 -15.29
C ASP A 51 -11.27 3.62 -16.34
N ASP A 52 -10.54 2.56 -15.96
CA ASP A 52 -9.51 1.84 -16.73
C ASP A 52 -8.13 2.53 -16.84
N ASP A 53 -8.00 3.76 -16.33
CA ASP A 53 -6.71 4.46 -16.21
C ASP A 53 -5.98 4.06 -14.92
N VAL A 54 -4.68 3.78 -15.02
CA VAL A 54 -3.82 3.54 -13.86
C VAL A 54 -3.60 4.86 -13.12
N VAL A 55 -4.09 4.96 -11.90
CA VAL A 55 -4.04 6.19 -11.07
C VAL A 55 -3.35 5.99 -9.73
N GLY A 56 -2.87 4.78 -9.44
CA GLY A 56 -2.17 4.48 -8.20
C GLY A 56 -1.54 3.10 -8.21
N PHE A 57 -0.75 2.85 -7.18
CA PHE A 57 0.08 1.66 -7.04
C PHE A 57 0.19 1.27 -5.57
N PHE A 58 0.35 -0.02 -5.31
CA PHE A 58 0.76 -0.53 -4.00
C PHE A 58 1.38 -1.92 -4.13
N LEU A 59 2.06 -2.35 -3.07
CA LEU A 59 2.57 -3.71 -2.92
C LEU A 59 1.79 -4.45 -1.83
N PHE A 60 1.49 -5.71 -2.10
CA PHE A 60 1.32 -6.70 -1.04
C PHE A 60 2.65 -7.42 -0.80
N ASP A 61 3.12 -7.51 0.45
CA ASP A 61 4.37 -8.19 0.82
C ASP A 61 4.03 -9.49 1.56
N ALA A 62 4.17 -10.62 0.86
CA ALA A 62 3.87 -11.95 1.38
C ALA A 62 4.86 -12.42 2.45
N ALA A 63 6.05 -11.82 2.52
CA ALA A 63 7.07 -12.12 3.52
C ALA A 63 7.08 -11.10 4.68
N TYR A 64 6.04 -10.28 4.82
CA TYR A 64 6.02 -9.19 5.80
C TYR A 64 6.23 -9.67 7.24
N SER A 65 5.57 -10.76 7.63
CA SER A 65 5.76 -11.37 8.97
C SER A 65 7.11 -12.05 9.19
N GLU A 66 7.91 -12.23 8.15
CA GLU A 66 9.31 -12.69 8.27
C GLU A 66 10.26 -11.52 8.48
N LYS A 67 9.91 -10.34 7.95
CA LYS A 67 10.67 -9.09 8.05
C LYS A 67 10.39 -8.33 9.35
N TYR A 68 9.19 -8.48 9.91
CA TYR A 68 8.71 -7.72 11.07
C TYR A 68 8.09 -8.63 12.13
N ASP A 69 8.51 -8.46 13.37
CA ASP A 69 8.11 -9.27 14.53
C ASP A 69 6.83 -8.78 15.23
N PHE A 70 6.34 -7.58 14.91
CA PHE A 70 5.12 -7.00 15.48
C PHE A 70 3.82 -7.54 14.88
N CYS A 71 3.89 -8.39 13.85
CA CYS A 71 2.71 -8.97 13.22
C CYS A 71 2.73 -10.51 13.32
N PRO A 72 1.57 -11.16 13.45
CA PRO A 72 1.50 -12.63 13.46
C PRO A 72 2.00 -13.23 12.14
N LYS A 73 2.37 -14.52 12.18
CA LYS A 73 2.56 -15.31 10.94
C LYS A 73 1.32 -15.24 10.06
N ASN A 74 1.52 -15.34 8.75
CA ASN A 74 0.46 -15.21 7.74
C ASN A 74 -0.22 -13.83 7.76
N SER A 75 0.55 -12.78 8.04
CA SER A 75 0.15 -11.39 7.83
C SER A 75 0.68 -10.89 6.49
N LEU A 76 -0.19 -10.28 5.69
CA LEU A 76 0.16 -9.70 4.39
C LEU A 76 0.47 -8.22 4.57
N GLY A 77 1.67 -7.80 4.17
CA GLY A 77 2.09 -6.40 4.30
C GLY A 77 1.48 -5.52 3.23
N VAL A 78 0.97 -4.33 3.56
CA VAL A 78 0.66 -3.28 2.58
C VAL A 78 1.80 -2.27 2.56
N ARG A 79 2.45 -2.11 1.41
CA ARG A 79 3.62 -1.24 1.25
C ARG A 79 3.49 -0.35 0.02
N ALA A 80 4.27 0.73 0.01
CA ALA A 80 4.45 1.63 -1.13
C ALA A 80 3.13 2.13 -1.77
N LEU A 81 2.07 2.28 -0.97
CA LEU A 81 0.81 2.80 -1.47
C LEU A 81 1.00 4.25 -1.93
N LEU A 82 0.53 4.54 -3.13
CA LEU A 82 0.40 5.90 -3.65
C LEU A 82 -0.81 6.03 -4.56
N VAL A 83 -1.32 7.26 -4.64
CA VAL A 83 -2.22 7.71 -5.70
C VAL A 83 -1.51 8.85 -6.40
N ASP A 84 -1.51 8.82 -7.72
CA ASP A 84 -0.90 9.83 -8.54
C ASP A 84 -1.39 11.23 -8.15
N HIS A 85 -0.47 12.19 -8.04
CA HIS A 85 -0.79 13.52 -7.54
C HIS A 85 -1.88 14.22 -8.36
N ARG A 86 -2.02 13.92 -9.67
CA ARG A 86 -3.05 14.46 -10.57
C ARG A 86 -4.46 13.96 -10.19
N HIS A 87 -4.53 12.91 -9.38
CA HIS A 87 -5.76 12.21 -8.98
C HIS A 87 -6.03 12.26 -7.46
N GLN A 88 -5.15 12.88 -6.67
CA GLN A 88 -5.35 13.04 -5.23
C GLN A 88 -6.54 13.97 -4.89
N GLY A 89 -7.02 13.90 -3.65
CA GLY A 89 -8.18 14.69 -3.18
C GLY A 89 -9.55 14.16 -3.63
N LYS A 90 -9.59 13.15 -4.51
CA LYS A 90 -10.83 12.56 -5.06
C LYS A 90 -11.35 11.33 -4.30
N GLY A 91 -10.73 10.99 -3.16
CA GLY A 91 -11.11 9.82 -2.36
C GLY A 91 -10.71 8.46 -2.96
N ILE A 92 -9.83 8.43 -3.96
CA ILE A 92 -9.39 7.22 -4.67
C ILE A 92 -8.70 6.23 -3.73
N ALA A 93 -7.72 6.70 -2.94
CA ALA A 93 -7.00 5.85 -1.99
C ALA A 93 -7.97 5.15 -1.02
N LYS A 94 -8.93 5.90 -0.47
CA LYS A 94 -9.95 5.34 0.42
C LYS A 94 -10.76 4.23 -0.26
N GLN A 95 -11.27 4.49 -1.46
CA GLN A 95 -12.07 3.50 -2.21
C GLN A 95 -11.25 2.26 -2.59
N ALA A 96 -9.96 2.42 -2.88
CA ALA A 96 -9.06 1.31 -3.15
C ALA A 96 -8.77 0.48 -1.88
N ILE A 97 -8.40 1.14 -0.77
CA ILE A 97 -8.09 0.46 0.51
C ILE A 97 -9.29 -0.34 1.01
N GLN A 98 -10.51 0.20 0.86
CA GLN A 98 -11.74 -0.52 1.24
C GLN A 98 -11.93 -1.84 0.49
N GLN A 99 -11.27 -2.04 -0.66
CA GLN A 99 -11.31 -3.29 -1.43
C GLN A 99 -10.19 -4.27 -1.03
N PHE A 100 -9.19 -3.84 -0.26
CA PHE A 100 -7.99 -4.66 0.00
C PHE A 100 -8.33 -5.96 0.69
N ALA A 101 -9.20 -5.95 1.70
CA ALA A 101 -9.55 -7.15 2.44
C ALA A 101 -10.21 -8.20 1.53
N ASP A 102 -11.24 -7.81 0.78
CA ASP A 102 -11.95 -8.74 -0.12
C ASP A 102 -11.06 -9.25 -1.26
N PHE A 103 -10.18 -8.39 -1.78
CA PHE A 103 -9.20 -8.79 -2.78
C PHE A 103 -8.18 -9.79 -2.23
N ALA A 104 -7.64 -9.52 -1.03
CA ALA A 104 -6.68 -10.40 -0.38
C ALA A 104 -7.31 -11.76 -0.04
N LYS A 105 -8.53 -11.81 0.51
CA LYS A 105 -9.26 -13.07 0.75
C LYS A 105 -9.41 -13.91 -0.51
N ARG A 106 -9.62 -13.28 -1.67
CA ARG A 106 -9.83 -13.97 -2.95
C ARG A 106 -8.52 -14.47 -3.58
N HIS A 107 -7.47 -13.67 -3.51
CA HIS A 107 -6.23 -13.93 -4.26
C HIS A 107 -5.10 -14.50 -3.41
N TYR A 108 -5.17 -14.34 -2.09
CA TYR A 108 -4.15 -14.73 -1.10
C TYR A 108 -4.82 -15.34 0.15
N PRO A 109 -5.62 -16.42 0.01
CA PRO A 109 -6.44 -16.98 1.08
C PRO A 109 -5.65 -17.58 2.26
N GLU A 110 -4.34 -17.73 2.11
CA GLU A 110 -3.43 -18.20 3.16
C GLU A 110 -3.13 -17.15 4.24
N PHE A 111 -3.42 -15.87 3.98
CA PHE A 111 -3.21 -14.76 4.91
C PHE A 111 -4.49 -14.44 5.70
N HIS A 112 -4.31 -14.04 6.96
CA HIS A 112 -5.42 -13.80 7.89
C HIS A 112 -5.60 -12.34 8.30
N ALA A 113 -4.63 -11.48 7.97
CA ALA A 113 -4.69 -10.06 8.25
C ALA A 113 -3.81 -9.27 7.28
N LEU A 114 -4.20 -8.02 7.02
CA LEU A 114 -3.33 -7.01 6.43
C LEU A 114 -2.63 -6.25 7.55
N TYR A 115 -1.35 -5.95 7.35
CA TYR A 115 -0.56 -5.11 8.24
C TYR A 115 0.18 -4.05 7.46
N LEU A 116 0.37 -2.88 8.05
CA LEU A 116 1.22 -1.84 7.51
C LEU A 116 1.84 -1.01 8.61
N THR A 117 2.85 -0.24 8.23
CA THR A 117 3.35 0.88 9.03
C THR A 117 3.13 2.18 8.29
N VAL A 118 2.77 3.24 9.00
CA VAL A 118 2.64 4.59 8.45
C VAL A 118 3.36 5.60 9.33
N ASN A 119 4.26 6.38 8.76
CA ASN A 119 5.04 7.37 9.50
C ASN A 119 4.12 8.31 10.30
N CYS A 120 4.44 8.57 11.58
CA CYS A 120 3.62 9.42 12.46
C CYS A 120 3.40 10.84 11.93
N ARG A 121 4.28 11.34 11.05
CA ARG A 121 4.13 12.66 10.41
C ARG A 121 3.25 12.62 9.16
N ASN A 122 2.99 11.45 8.59
CA ASN A 122 2.09 11.27 7.44
C ASN A 122 0.63 11.16 7.92
N ILE A 123 0.17 12.24 8.55
CA ILE A 123 -1.20 12.37 9.09
C ILE A 123 -2.27 12.09 8.01
N PRO A 124 -2.13 12.56 6.75
CA PRO A 124 -3.12 12.26 5.71
C PRO A 124 -3.25 10.76 5.43
N ALA A 125 -2.14 10.03 5.29
CA ALA A 125 -2.19 8.59 5.03
C ALA A 125 -2.73 7.82 6.23
N TYR A 126 -2.30 8.15 7.44
CA TYR A 126 -2.81 7.55 8.68
C TYR A 126 -4.35 7.68 8.79
N GLN A 127 -4.87 8.89 8.59
CA GLN A 127 -6.30 9.15 8.60
C GLN A 127 -7.04 8.44 7.46
N CYS A 128 -6.39 8.28 6.30
CA CYS A 128 -6.94 7.52 5.18
C CYS A 128 -7.11 6.05 5.57
N TYR A 129 -6.08 5.40 6.12
CA TYR A 129 -6.14 4.01 6.56
C TYR A 129 -7.23 3.79 7.62
N LEU A 130 -7.27 4.63 8.67
CA LEU A 130 -8.30 4.55 9.71
C LEU A 130 -9.72 4.61 9.14
N LYS A 131 -9.98 5.55 8.23
CA LYS A 131 -11.30 5.74 7.61
C LYS A 131 -11.65 4.66 6.57
N SER A 132 -10.72 3.79 6.25
CA SER A 132 -10.85 2.77 5.19
C SER A 132 -10.89 1.34 5.72
N GLY A 133 -10.87 1.15 7.04
CA GLY A 133 -11.06 -0.16 7.68
C GLY A 133 -9.81 -0.71 8.37
N PHE A 134 -8.70 0.04 8.40
CA PHE A 134 -7.57 -0.29 9.26
C PHE A 134 -7.78 0.23 10.68
N GLU A 135 -7.28 -0.51 11.65
CA GLU A 135 -7.23 -0.15 13.06
C GLU A 135 -5.78 0.14 13.45
N ASP A 136 -5.55 1.16 14.27
CA ASP A 136 -4.26 1.41 14.92
C ASP A 136 -4.08 0.43 16.09
N THR A 137 -2.93 -0.24 16.16
CA THR A 137 -2.61 -1.13 17.30
C THR A 137 -2.21 -0.35 18.55
N ASN A 138 -2.00 0.96 18.44
CA ASN A 138 -1.39 1.86 19.42
C ASN A 138 0.08 1.54 19.73
N GLU A 139 0.73 0.75 18.87
CA GLU A 139 2.15 0.46 18.93
C GLU A 139 2.90 1.19 17.80
N LEU A 140 4.18 1.47 18.06
CA LEU A 140 5.05 2.17 17.12
C LEU A 140 6.20 1.26 16.66
N TYR A 141 6.41 1.25 15.35
CA TYR A 141 7.63 0.72 14.75
C TYR A 141 8.69 1.82 14.65
N HIS A 142 9.87 1.57 15.24
CA HIS A 142 10.95 2.56 15.34
C HIS A 142 12.05 2.41 14.27
N GLY A 143 12.01 1.38 13.43
CA GLY A 143 13.02 1.16 12.37
C GLY A 143 12.75 1.92 11.06
N GLY A 144 11.81 2.87 11.08
CA GLY A 144 11.47 3.67 9.91
C GLY A 144 12.57 4.67 9.50
N PRO A 145 12.74 4.95 8.20
CA PRO A 145 13.80 5.84 7.72
C PRO A 145 13.63 7.31 8.14
N VAL A 146 12.40 7.71 8.49
CA VAL A 146 12.04 9.10 8.79
C VAL A 146 11.34 9.21 10.16
N GLY A 147 11.73 8.35 11.11
CA GLY A 147 11.18 8.34 12.46
C GLY A 147 10.10 7.26 12.70
N PRO A 148 9.42 7.31 13.85
CA PRO A 148 8.47 6.28 14.26
C PRO A 148 7.28 6.19 13.30
N GLN A 149 6.71 5.00 13.23
CA GLN A 149 5.54 4.69 12.40
C GLN A 149 4.46 4.00 13.22
N HIS A 150 3.20 4.39 13.04
CA HIS A 150 2.06 3.65 13.57
C HIS A 150 2.00 2.27 12.92
N ILE A 151 1.77 1.24 13.72
CA ILE A 151 1.44 -0.10 13.22
C ILE A 151 -0.08 -0.18 13.09
N MET A 152 -0.56 -0.53 11.90
CA MET A 152 -1.99 -0.65 11.64
C MET A 152 -2.32 -2.01 11.06
N ARG A 153 -3.52 -2.49 11.34
CA ARG A 153 -3.99 -3.81 10.87
C ARG A 153 -5.43 -3.78 10.36
N GLN A 154 -5.76 -4.74 9.50
CA GLN A 154 -7.12 -5.01 9.09
C GLN A 154 -7.32 -6.54 8.99
N PRO A 155 -8.28 -7.15 9.72
CA PRO A 155 -8.57 -8.57 9.60
C PRO A 155 -9.08 -8.96 8.19
N LEU A 156 -8.66 -10.14 7.72
CA LEU A 156 -9.18 -10.80 6.50
C LEU A 156 -10.25 -11.86 6.84
#